data_AF-A0A381XUC9-F1
#
_entry.id   AF-A0A381XUC9-F1
#
_cell.length_a   1.000
_cell.length_b   1.000
_cell.length_c   1.000
_cell.angle_alpha   90.00
_cell.angle_beta   90.00
_cell.angle_gamma   90.00
#
_symmetry.space_group_name_H-M   'P 1'
#
loop_
_entity.id
_entity.type
_entity.pdbx_description
1 polymer ?
#
loop_
_entity_poly.entity_id
_entity_poly.type
_entity_poly.pdbx_seq_one_letter_code
_entity_poly.pdbx_strand_id
1 'polypeptide(L)'
;VISYKKPLLETPFHERTSEHCYSNDWYRWAGYKVAKEFSSTELEYTSMRNTAGVIDITPMHKYEIKGEDAKKFINKLITKDISNIQSNQVAYGIWCNEDGMVIDDGTIFCFDKNHFRIFCAERNLNWFSDTATGFNVTVEDISPTIAALAFQGPLSCKILNLLKVENIENLKPFHFDHYNLENHNVTISRTGFSGDLGYEIWCD
;
A
#
# COMPACT_ATOMS: atom_id res chain seq x y z
N VAL A 1 17.65 -12.43 7.51
CA VAL A 1 18.40 -12.01 8.72
C VAL A 1 19.17 -10.73 8.40
N ILE A 2 18.80 -9.61 9.03
CA ILE A 2 19.53 -8.34 8.88
C ILE A 2 20.85 -8.46 9.65
N SER A 3 21.95 -8.05 9.03
CA SER A 3 23.25 -7.98 9.70
C SER A 3 24.05 -6.81 9.15
N TYR A 4 25.15 -6.43 9.80
CA TYR A 4 26.05 -5.42 9.25
C TYR A 4 26.55 -5.77 7.83
N LYS A 5 26.60 -7.07 7.46
CA LYS A 5 26.97 -7.53 6.11
C LYS A 5 25.83 -7.50 5.10
N LYS A 6 24.58 -7.50 5.58
CA LYS A 6 23.35 -7.43 4.77
C LYS A 6 22.37 -6.47 5.46
N PRO A 7 22.62 -5.15 5.34
CA PRO A 7 21.89 -4.14 6.11
C PRO A 7 20.48 -3.87 5.57
N LEU A 8 20.19 -4.35 4.35
CA LEU A 8 18.88 -4.20 3.70
C LEU A 8 18.19 -5.54 3.58
N LEU A 9 16.87 -5.52 3.75
CA LEU A 9 15.99 -6.62 3.43
C LEU A 9 15.77 -6.69 1.91
N GLU A 10 15.43 -7.88 1.44
CA GLU A 10 14.93 -8.09 0.09
C GLU A 10 13.42 -8.31 0.19
N THR A 11 12.66 -7.74 -0.73
CA THR A 11 11.21 -7.98 -0.79
C THR A 11 10.96 -9.41 -1.29
N PRO A 12 9.76 -9.98 -1.05
CA PRO A 12 9.42 -11.29 -1.62
C PRO A 12 9.49 -11.35 -3.16
N PHE A 13 9.43 -10.19 -3.82
CA PHE A 13 9.56 -10.09 -5.28
C PHE A 13 11.01 -9.88 -5.75
N HIS A 14 11.97 -9.68 -4.85
CA HIS A 14 13.35 -9.32 -5.21
C HIS A 14 14.03 -10.38 -6.07
N GLU A 15 13.90 -11.66 -5.71
CA GLU A 15 14.53 -12.76 -6.45
C GLU A 15 14.18 -12.69 -7.93
N ARG A 16 12.89 -12.59 -8.26
CA ARG A 16 12.39 -12.51 -9.64
C ARG A 16 12.67 -11.18 -10.31
N THR A 17 12.49 -10.07 -9.60
CA THR A 17 12.66 -8.73 -10.19
C THR A 17 14.12 -8.39 -10.44
N SER A 18 15.04 -8.92 -9.63
CA SER A 18 16.47 -8.59 -9.72
C SER A 18 17.13 -9.04 -11.01
N GLU A 19 16.66 -10.14 -11.61
CA GLU A 19 17.13 -10.64 -12.91
C GLU A 19 16.80 -9.68 -14.05
N HIS A 20 15.81 -8.81 -13.87
CA HIS A 20 15.37 -7.82 -14.85
C HIS A 20 15.94 -6.41 -14.59
N CYS A 21 16.70 -6.21 -13.51
CA CYS A 21 17.34 -4.94 -13.20
C CYS A 21 18.63 -4.77 -14.02
N TYR A 22 18.48 -4.57 -15.33
CA TYR A 22 19.59 -4.42 -16.28
C TYR A 22 20.43 -3.17 -16.04
N SER A 23 19.82 -2.11 -15.51
CA SER A 23 20.51 -0.87 -15.09
C SER A 23 21.52 -1.13 -13.95
N ASN A 24 21.27 -2.16 -13.14
CA ASN A 24 21.94 -2.43 -11.88
C ASN A 24 21.93 -1.22 -10.91
N ASP A 25 20.93 -0.33 -11.03
CA ASP A 25 20.72 0.81 -10.13
C ASP A 25 19.77 0.42 -8.99
N TRP A 26 20.30 0.42 -7.77
CA TRP A 26 19.61 -0.05 -6.57
C TRP A 26 19.47 1.08 -5.57
N TYR A 27 18.29 1.22 -4.98
CA TYR A 27 18.04 2.19 -3.92
C TYR A 27 17.55 1.54 -2.64
N ARG A 28 17.67 2.30 -1.55
CA ARG A 28 17.21 1.93 -0.21
C ARG A 28 15.84 2.58 0.03
N TRP A 29 14.83 1.76 0.29
CA TRP A 29 13.50 2.24 0.68
C TRP A 29 13.05 1.57 1.97
N ALA A 30 12.80 2.34 3.03
CA ALA A 30 12.26 1.85 4.31
C ALA A 30 13.00 0.66 4.97
N GLY A 31 14.24 0.37 4.53
CA GLY A 31 15.03 -0.78 4.99
C GLY A 31 15.14 -1.93 3.99
N TYR A 32 14.52 -1.82 2.81
CA TYR A 32 14.60 -2.76 1.70
C TYR A 32 15.55 -2.29 0.60
N LYS A 33 16.13 -3.25 -0.11
CA LYS A 33 16.85 -3.08 -1.37
C LYS A 33 15.85 -3.28 -2.52
N VAL A 34 15.66 -2.23 -3.32
CA VAL A 34 14.70 -2.20 -4.43
C VAL A 34 15.36 -1.60 -5.67
N ALA A 35 14.94 -2.04 -6.85
CA ALA A 35 15.45 -1.51 -8.12
C ALA A 35 14.97 -0.07 -8.28
N LYS A 36 15.89 0.86 -8.55
CA LYS A 36 15.54 2.27 -8.78
C LYS A 36 14.89 2.47 -10.14
N GLU A 37 15.44 1.77 -11.12
CA GLU A 37 14.89 1.56 -12.46
C GLU A 37 15.40 0.20 -12.93
N PHE A 38 14.66 -0.48 -13.80
CA PHE A 38 15.06 -1.75 -14.40
C PHE A 38 15.89 -1.55 -15.66
N SER A 39 15.55 -0.55 -16.48
CA SER A 39 16.24 -0.30 -17.76
C SER A 39 16.44 1.18 -18.05
N SER A 40 15.37 1.97 -18.01
CA SER A 40 15.37 3.42 -18.18
C SER A 40 14.07 3.95 -17.63
N THR A 41 14.18 4.99 -16.81
CA THR A 41 13.04 5.72 -16.26
C THR A 41 12.05 6.17 -17.36
N GLU A 42 12.53 6.64 -18.51
CA GLU A 42 11.65 7.06 -19.62
C GLU A 42 10.87 5.89 -20.23
N LEU A 43 11.50 4.73 -20.41
CA LEU A 43 10.84 3.53 -20.95
C LEU A 43 9.80 2.97 -19.97
N GLU A 44 10.11 2.97 -18.68
CA GLU A 44 9.20 2.51 -17.62
C GLU A 44 7.99 3.43 -17.51
N TYR A 45 8.22 4.75 -17.53
CA TYR A 45 7.15 5.74 -17.59
C TYR A 45 6.27 5.57 -18.84
N THR A 46 6.91 5.43 -20.01
CA THR A 46 6.20 5.27 -21.29
C THR A 46 5.38 3.99 -21.30
N SER A 47 5.91 2.90 -20.72
CA SER A 47 5.19 1.64 -20.58
C SER A 47 3.97 1.79 -19.68
N MET A 48 4.11 2.43 -18.52
CA MET A 48 2.98 2.67 -17.63
C MET A 48 1.88 3.53 -18.28
N ARG A 49 2.27 4.58 -19.02
CA ARG A 49 1.32 5.49 -19.68
C ARG A 49 0.57 4.87 -20.86
N ASN A 50 1.24 4.00 -21.63
CA ASN A 50 0.65 3.44 -22.85
C ASN A 50 0.10 2.03 -22.66
N THR A 51 0.59 1.29 -21.66
CA THR A 51 0.21 -0.10 -21.40
C THR A 51 -0.05 -0.33 -19.91
N ALA A 52 0.92 -0.89 -19.19
CA ALA A 52 0.89 -1.08 -17.75
C ALA A 52 2.32 -1.20 -17.21
N GLY A 53 2.50 -0.87 -15.94
CA GLY A 53 3.74 -1.02 -15.17
C GLY A 53 3.43 -1.58 -13.78
N VAL A 54 4.40 -2.31 -13.23
CA VAL A 54 4.32 -2.87 -11.87
C VAL A 54 5.44 -2.25 -11.04
N ILE A 55 5.08 -1.73 -9.87
CA ILE A 55 6.03 -1.19 -8.88
C ILE A 55 5.94 -2.05 -7.63
N ASP A 56 7.07 -2.52 -7.12
CA ASP A 56 7.14 -3.17 -5.81
C ASP A 56 7.05 -2.13 -4.70
N ILE A 57 5.90 -2.07 -4.03
CA ILE A 57 5.60 -1.15 -2.93
C ILE A 57 5.60 -1.88 -1.58
N THR A 58 6.14 -3.11 -1.53
CA THR A 58 6.38 -3.86 -0.29
C THR A 58 7.15 -3.04 0.77
N PRO A 59 8.06 -2.12 0.42
CA PRO A 59 8.74 -1.34 1.45
C PRO A 59 7.84 -0.36 2.22
N MET A 60 6.66 0.02 1.71
CA MET A 60 5.75 0.90 2.44
C MET A 60 5.37 0.34 3.81
N HIS A 61 5.14 1.22 4.78
CA HIS A 61 4.73 0.84 6.12
C HIS A 61 3.25 0.52 6.20
N LYS A 62 2.90 -0.54 6.93
CA LYS A 62 1.54 -1.04 7.10
C LYS A 62 1.20 -1.17 8.57
N TYR A 63 0.13 -0.51 8.99
CA TYR A 63 -0.35 -0.54 10.36
C TYR A 63 -1.76 -1.07 10.42
N GLU A 64 -1.99 -2.08 11.25
CA GLU A 64 -3.31 -2.63 11.53
C GLU A 64 -3.90 -1.97 12.78
N ILE A 65 -5.13 -1.47 12.68
CA ILE A 65 -5.84 -0.80 13.76
C ILE A 65 -7.13 -1.55 14.01
N LYS A 66 -7.28 -2.15 15.20
CA LYS A 66 -8.45 -2.94 15.56
C LYS A 66 -9.01 -2.53 16.92
N GLY A 67 -10.33 -2.51 17.07
CA GLY A 67 -10.99 -2.23 18.35
C GLY A 67 -12.30 -1.48 18.22
N GLU A 68 -13.06 -1.41 19.31
CA GLU A 68 -14.41 -0.81 19.33
C GLU A 68 -14.41 0.70 19.01
N ASP A 69 -13.29 1.37 19.28
CA ASP A 69 -13.12 2.80 18.99
C ASP A 69 -12.33 3.07 17.71
N ALA A 70 -12.03 2.06 16.88
CA ALA A 70 -11.14 2.21 15.72
C ALA A 70 -11.58 3.34 14.78
N LYS A 71 -12.87 3.39 14.42
CA LYS A 71 -13.38 4.47 13.57
C LYS A 71 -13.25 5.86 14.20
N LYS A 72 -13.48 5.99 15.52
CA LYS A 72 -13.35 7.26 16.24
C LYS A 72 -11.88 7.70 16.30
N PHE A 73 -10.98 6.76 16.59
CA PHE A 73 -9.56 6.99 16.62
C PHE A 73 -9.04 7.46 15.26
N ILE A 74 -9.37 6.76 14.17
CA ILE A 74 -8.97 7.17 12.82
C ILE A 74 -9.51 8.57 12.48
N ASN A 75 -10.79 8.86 12.79
CA ASN A 75 -11.38 10.17 12.54
C ASN A 75 -10.75 11.30 13.36
N LYS A 76 -10.09 10.97 14.49
CA LYS A 76 -9.30 11.92 15.30
C LYS A 76 -7.87 12.06 14.77
N LEU A 77 -7.30 10.98 14.24
CA LEU A 77 -5.93 10.89 13.75
C LEU A 77 -5.72 11.68 12.45
N ILE A 78 -6.62 11.50 11.47
CA ILE A 78 -6.48 12.13 10.16
C ILE A 78 -7.35 13.38 10.02
N THR A 79 -6.98 14.28 9.12
CA THR A 79 -7.72 15.53 8.88
C THR A 79 -9.02 15.35 8.09
N LYS A 80 -9.16 14.23 7.36
CA LYS A 80 -10.33 13.92 6.55
C LYS A 80 -11.43 13.28 7.39
N ASP A 81 -12.65 13.82 7.31
CA ASP A 81 -13.81 13.18 7.94
C ASP A 81 -14.14 11.84 7.24
N ILE A 82 -14.07 10.77 8.02
CA ILE A 82 -14.41 9.40 7.62
C ILE A 82 -15.65 8.87 8.32
N SER A 83 -16.47 9.73 8.94
CA SER A 83 -17.70 9.32 9.63
C SER A 83 -18.65 8.51 8.73
N ASN A 84 -18.64 8.78 7.42
CA ASN A 84 -19.47 8.07 6.43
C ASN A 84 -18.74 6.97 5.66
N ILE A 85 -17.47 6.69 5.96
CA ILE A 85 -16.74 5.59 5.32
C ILE A 85 -17.42 4.25 5.61
N GLN A 86 -17.56 3.43 4.59
CA GLN A 86 -18.14 2.09 4.64
C GLN A 86 -17.05 1.03 4.55
N SER A 87 -17.39 -0.21 4.88
CA SER A 87 -16.55 -1.37 4.59
C SER A 87 -16.13 -1.40 3.12
N ASN A 88 -14.94 -1.92 2.85
CA ASN A 88 -14.35 -2.05 1.51
C ASN A 88 -14.06 -0.71 0.81
N GLN A 89 -14.00 0.38 1.58
CA GLN A 89 -13.61 1.70 1.09
C GLN A 89 -12.23 2.10 1.61
N VAL A 90 -11.56 2.92 0.80
CA VAL A 90 -10.27 3.52 1.10
C VAL A 90 -10.46 5.04 1.22
N ALA A 91 -9.94 5.63 2.29
CA ALA A 91 -9.73 7.07 2.36
C ALA A 91 -8.26 7.39 2.11
N TYR A 92 -7.99 8.53 1.49
CA TYR A 92 -6.67 9.16 1.55
C TYR A 92 -6.73 10.31 2.54
N GLY A 93 -5.75 10.40 3.43
CA GLY A 93 -5.71 11.39 4.48
C GLY A 93 -4.29 11.75 4.88
N ILE A 94 -4.17 12.94 5.47
CA ILE A 94 -2.94 13.41 6.12
C ILE A 94 -3.18 13.46 7.62
N TRP A 95 -2.14 13.30 8.42
CA TRP A 95 -2.16 13.58 9.86
C TRP A 95 -1.09 14.61 10.22
N CYS A 96 -1.42 15.39 11.23
CA CYS A 96 -0.59 16.51 11.68
C CYS A 96 -0.25 16.35 13.16
N ASN A 97 0.78 17.05 13.60
CA ASN A 97 1.03 17.27 15.02
C ASN A 97 0.06 18.32 15.60
N GLU A 98 0.22 18.64 16.87
CA GLU A 98 -0.62 19.57 17.62
C GLU A 98 -0.57 21.01 17.08
N ASP A 99 0.51 21.39 16.42
CA ASP A 99 0.69 22.70 15.78
C ASP A 99 0.11 22.75 14.36
N GLY A 100 -0.46 21.65 13.87
CA GLY A 100 -1.02 21.52 12.52
C GLY A 100 0.02 21.26 11.42
N MET A 101 1.27 20.96 11.80
CA MET A 101 2.33 20.59 10.85
C MET A 101 2.14 19.15 10.40
N VAL A 102 2.22 18.91 9.09
CA VAL A 102 2.05 17.57 8.49
C VAL A 102 3.17 16.65 8.97
N ILE A 103 2.77 15.49 9.49
CA ILE A 103 3.70 14.42 9.87
C ILE A 103 3.90 13.50 8.68
N ASP A 104 2.81 12.98 8.12
CA ASP A 104 2.82 12.06 6.98
C ASP A 104 1.39 11.96 6.38
N ASP A 105 1.28 11.22 5.29
CA ASP A 105 0.05 10.92 4.57
C ASP A 105 -0.07 9.43 4.23
N GLY A 106 -1.28 9.01 3.86
CA GLY A 106 -1.48 7.61 3.53
C GLY A 106 -2.88 7.24 3.09
N THR A 107 -3.02 5.97 2.74
CA THR A 107 -4.30 5.33 2.45
C THR A 107 -4.81 4.56 3.66
N ILE A 108 -6.08 4.72 3.97
CA ILE A 108 -6.76 4.16 5.12
C ILE A 108 -7.86 3.24 4.61
N PHE A 109 -7.64 1.94 4.75
CA PHE A 109 -8.57 0.90 4.33
C PHE A 109 -9.52 0.61 5.48
N CYS A 110 -10.82 0.72 5.22
CA CYS A 110 -11.89 0.38 6.16
C CYS A 110 -12.38 -1.03 5.84
N PHE A 111 -11.99 -2.03 6.63
CA PHE A 111 -12.53 -3.38 6.53
C PHE A 111 -13.91 -3.44 7.19
N ASP A 112 -14.01 -2.87 8.38
CA ASP A 112 -15.28 -2.60 9.06
C ASP A 112 -15.13 -1.48 10.09
N LYS A 113 -16.19 -1.18 10.85
CA LYS A 113 -16.21 -0.10 11.86
C LYS A 113 -15.16 -0.24 12.98
N ASN A 114 -14.62 -1.44 13.18
CA ASN A 114 -13.68 -1.82 14.22
C ASN A 114 -12.33 -2.29 13.65
N HIS A 115 -12.14 -2.30 12.32
CA HIS A 115 -10.91 -2.78 11.69
C HIS A 115 -10.51 -1.88 10.52
N PHE A 116 -9.38 -1.21 10.68
CA PHE A 116 -8.76 -0.36 9.69
C PHE A 116 -7.31 -0.77 9.44
N ARG A 117 -6.78 -0.39 8.28
CA ARG A 117 -5.36 -0.51 7.98
C ARG A 117 -4.86 0.77 7.33
N ILE A 118 -3.70 1.26 7.78
CA ILE A 118 -3.04 2.45 7.22
C ILE A 118 -1.80 2.00 6.45
N PHE A 119 -1.66 2.50 5.23
CA PHE A 119 -0.45 2.37 4.42
C PHE A 119 0.18 3.75 4.23
N CYS A 120 1.47 3.88 4.53
CA CYS A 120 2.17 5.17 4.54
C CYS A 120 3.67 5.03 4.20
N ALA A 121 4.30 6.16 3.90
CA ALA A 121 5.69 6.20 3.46
C ALA A 121 6.67 6.10 4.63
N GLU A 122 6.35 6.76 5.75
CA GLU A 122 7.24 6.88 6.91
C GLU A 122 6.82 6.01 8.09
N ARG A 123 7.73 5.81 9.04
CA ARG A 123 7.45 5.03 10.25
C ARG A 123 6.61 5.84 11.22
N ASN A 124 5.40 5.36 11.49
CA ASN A 124 4.42 6.07 12.32
C ASN A 124 3.96 5.26 13.55
N LEU A 125 4.54 4.09 13.83
CA LEU A 125 4.08 3.22 14.95
C LEU A 125 3.98 3.98 16.28
N ASN A 126 5.06 4.66 16.69
CA ASN A 126 5.08 5.41 17.95
C ASN A 126 4.02 6.51 17.96
N TRP A 127 3.91 7.27 16.86
CA TRP A 127 2.93 8.34 16.75
C TRP A 127 1.49 7.81 16.87
N PHE A 128 1.18 6.71 16.19
CA PHE A 128 -0.13 6.08 16.26
C PHE A 128 -0.41 5.46 17.63
N SER A 129 0.57 4.82 18.26
CA SER A 129 0.44 4.27 19.62
C SER A 129 0.21 5.37 20.65
N ASP A 130 0.96 6.46 20.59
CA ASP A 130 0.81 7.59 21.53
C ASP A 130 -0.55 8.26 21.36
N THR A 131 -0.95 8.51 20.10
CA THR A 131 -2.25 9.14 19.77
C THR A 131 -3.44 8.24 20.10
N ALA A 132 -3.24 6.91 20.13
CA ALA A 132 -4.29 5.95 20.50
C ALA A 132 -4.59 5.92 22.01
N THR A 133 -3.80 6.63 22.83
CA THR A 133 -4.02 6.69 24.28
C THR A 133 -5.45 7.15 24.61
N GLY A 134 -6.18 6.34 25.36
CA GLY A 134 -7.56 6.62 25.76
C GLY A 134 -8.64 6.09 24.81
N PHE A 135 -8.27 5.46 23.70
CA PHE A 135 -9.19 4.72 22.83
C PHE A 135 -9.11 3.21 23.08
N ASN A 136 -10.24 2.50 22.95
CA ASN A 136 -10.24 1.03 22.97
C ASN A 136 -9.81 0.47 21.60
N VAL A 137 -8.50 0.55 21.30
CA VAL A 137 -7.89 0.09 20.05
C VAL A 137 -6.51 -0.52 20.27
N THR A 138 -6.11 -1.42 19.37
CA THR A 138 -4.74 -1.89 19.19
C THR A 138 -4.17 -1.31 17.90
N VAL A 139 -2.88 -0.95 17.92
CA VAL A 139 -2.12 -0.54 16.73
C VAL A 139 -0.93 -1.49 16.58
N GLU A 140 -0.84 -2.17 15.45
CA GLU A 140 0.19 -3.17 15.17
C GLU A 140 0.93 -2.87 13.86
N ASP A 141 2.26 -2.99 13.85
CA ASP A 141 3.06 -2.93 12.63
C ASP A 141 3.07 -4.30 11.94
N ILE A 142 2.34 -4.37 10.84
CA ILE A 142 2.21 -5.58 10.00
C ILE A 142 3.01 -5.45 8.70
N SER A 143 3.93 -4.48 8.62
CA SER A 143 4.81 -4.30 7.45
C SER A 143 5.57 -5.57 7.06
N PRO A 144 6.09 -6.39 8.01
CA PRO A 144 6.80 -7.62 7.68
C PRO A 144 5.94 -8.74 7.09
N THR A 145 4.61 -8.66 7.25
CA THR A 145 3.69 -9.76 6.89
C THR A 145 2.93 -9.51 5.60
N ILE A 146 2.98 -8.29 5.04
CA ILE A 146 2.23 -7.93 3.83
C ILE A 146 3.17 -7.39 2.75
N ALA A 147 3.22 -8.11 1.64
CA ALA A 147 3.82 -7.67 0.39
C ALA A 147 2.80 -6.95 -0.50
N ALA A 148 3.30 -6.09 -1.40
CA ALA A 148 2.41 -5.27 -2.20
C ALA A 148 3.02 -4.86 -3.55
N LEU A 149 2.17 -4.86 -4.58
CA LEU A 149 2.51 -4.40 -5.93
C LEU A 149 1.53 -3.31 -6.37
N ALA A 150 2.05 -2.16 -6.78
CA ALA A 150 1.26 -1.15 -7.49
C ALA A 150 1.22 -1.54 -8.98
N PHE A 151 0.05 -1.90 -9.49
CA PHE A 151 -0.16 -2.27 -10.89
C PHE A 151 -0.93 -1.17 -11.63
N GLN A 152 -0.21 -0.38 -12.42
CA GLN A 152 -0.66 0.92 -12.90
C GLN A 152 -0.66 0.97 -14.43
N GLY A 153 -1.57 1.75 -15.03
CA GLY A 153 -1.65 1.98 -16.48
C GLY A 153 -2.97 1.52 -17.11
N PRO A 154 -3.31 2.04 -18.30
CA PRO A 154 -4.61 1.85 -18.95
C PRO A 154 -4.97 0.39 -19.25
N LEU A 155 -3.98 -0.50 -19.39
CA LEU A 155 -4.21 -1.93 -19.64
C LEU A 155 -4.25 -2.79 -18.37
N SER A 156 -4.02 -2.23 -17.19
CA SER A 156 -3.96 -3.00 -15.94
C SER A 156 -5.24 -3.80 -15.66
N CYS A 157 -6.42 -3.19 -15.81
CA CYS A 157 -7.72 -3.90 -15.68
C CYS A 157 -7.85 -5.06 -16.68
N LYS A 158 -7.49 -4.84 -17.95
CA LYS A 158 -7.54 -5.89 -18.97
C LYS A 158 -6.62 -7.05 -18.64
N ILE A 159 -5.42 -6.77 -18.11
CA ILE A 159 -4.46 -7.80 -17.71
C ILE A 159 -4.99 -8.58 -16.49
N LEU A 160 -5.55 -7.93 -15.48
CA LEU A 160 -6.18 -8.62 -14.34
C LEU A 160 -7.32 -9.54 -14.80
N ASN A 161 -8.13 -9.11 -15.76
CA ASN A 161 -9.15 -9.94 -16.38
C ASN A 161 -8.58 -11.15 -17.13
N LEU A 162 -7.45 -11.00 -17.83
CA LEU A 162 -6.74 -12.14 -18.46
C LEU A 162 -6.19 -13.12 -17.42
N LEU A 163 -5.83 -12.63 -16.23
CA LEU A 163 -5.44 -13.44 -15.08
C LEU A 163 -6.64 -14.01 -14.30
N LYS A 164 -7.85 -13.89 -14.85
CA LYS A 164 -9.11 -14.42 -14.29
C LYS A 164 -9.49 -13.84 -12.92
N VAL A 165 -9.09 -12.59 -12.65
CA VAL A 165 -9.60 -11.83 -11.51
C VAL A 165 -11.03 -11.39 -11.82
N GLU A 166 -12.00 -12.16 -11.36
CA GLU A 166 -13.41 -11.94 -11.71
C GLU A 166 -13.93 -10.58 -11.24
N ASN A 167 -14.71 -9.90 -12.09
CA ASN A 167 -15.42 -8.64 -11.80
C ASN A 167 -14.52 -7.45 -11.43
N ILE A 168 -13.23 -7.49 -11.74
CA ILE A 168 -12.28 -6.42 -11.37
C ILE A 168 -12.61 -5.06 -12.01
N GLU A 169 -13.27 -5.06 -13.17
CA GLU A 169 -13.76 -3.85 -13.85
C GLU A 169 -14.84 -3.10 -13.06
N ASN A 170 -15.56 -3.81 -12.17
CA ASN A 170 -16.63 -3.23 -11.36
C ASN A 170 -16.10 -2.57 -10.07
N LEU A 171 -14.84 -2.82 -9.71
CA LEU A 171 -14.21 -2.21 -8.54
C LEU A 171 -14.12 -0.69 -8.73
N LYS A 172 -14.73 0.08 -7.83
CA LYS A 172 -14.79 1.54 -7.91
C LYS A 172 -13.47 2.16 -7.40
N PRO A 173 -13.08 3.36 -7.89
CA PRO A 173 -11.95 4.08 -7.31
C PRO A 173 -12.07 4.20 -5.79
N PHE A 174 -10.95 4.09 -5.08
CA PHE A 174 -10.93 4.11 -3.61
C PHE A 174 -11.83 3.04 -2.95
N HIS A 175 -12.01 1.90 -3.62
CA HIS A 175 -12.58 0.70 -3.03
C HIS A 175 -11.58 -0.45 -3.16
N PHE A 176 -11.74 -1.46 -2.32
CA PHE A 176 -10.97 -2.69 -2.39
C PHE A 176 -11.86 -3.90 -2.17
N ASP A 177 -11.43 -5.05 -2.67
CA ASP A 177 -12.10 -6.32 -2.43
C ASP A 177 -11.09 -7.47 -2.40
N HIS A 178 -11.55 -8.64 -2.00
CA HIS A 178 -10.78 -9.87 -1.98
C HIS A 178 -10.99 -10.65 -3.28
N TYR A 179 -9.88 -11.05 -3.89
CA TYR A 179 -9.87 -11.78 -5.14
C TYR A 179 -9.00 -13.02 -5.05
N ASN A 180 -9.27 -13.98 -5.92
CA ASN A 180 -8.37 -15.10 -6.16
C ASN A 180 -7.54 -14.83 -7.41
N LEU A 181 -6.22 -14.88 -7.27
CA LEU A 181 -5.27 -14.74 -8.36
C LEU A 181 -4.42 -16.02 -8.41
N GLU A 182 -4.65 -16.88 -9.40
CA GLU A 182 -3.92 -18.15 -9.57
C GLU A 182 -3.87 -19.03 -8.29
N ASN A 183 -4.98 -19.13 -7.57
CA ASN A 183 -5.14 -19.83 -6.27
C ASN A 183 -4.57 -19.08 -5.05
N HIS A 184 -4.08 -17.86 -5.21
CA HIS A 184 -3.67 -17.00 -4.10
C HIS A 184 -4.79 -16.02 -3.74
N ASN A 185 -5.11 -15.92 -2.45
CA ASN A 185 -6.03 -14.90 -1.96
C ASN A 185 -5.27 -13.58 -1.84
N VAL A 186 -5.77 -12.56 -2.54
CA VAL A 186 -5.17 -11.23 -2.56
C VAL A 186 -6.24 -10.20 -2.26
N THR A 187 -5.83 -9.10 -1.63
CA THR A 187 -6.68 -7.91 -1.55
C THR A 187 -6.28 -6.99 -2.68
N ILE A 188 -7.23 -6.56 -3.51
CA ILE A 188 -6.96 -5.62 -4.60
C ILE A 188 -7.76 -4.35 -4.36
N SER A 189 -7.07 -3.21 -4.33
CA SER A 189 -7.67 -1.89 -4.26
C SER A 189 -7.55 -1.17 -5.60
N ARG A 190 -8.57 -0.40 -5.97
CA ARG A 190 -8.48 0.53 -7.11
C ARG A 190 -7.96 1.88 -6.64
N THR A 191 -6.66 1.87 -6.35
CA THR A 191 -5.86 2.99 -5.86
C THR A 191 -4.55 3.05 -6.66
N GLY A 192 -3.85 4.18 -6.57
CA GLY A 192 -2.58 4.35 -7.25
C GLY A 192 -2.06 5.77 -7.21
N PHE A 193 -0.75 5.90 -7.42
CA PHE A 193 -0.02 7.17 -7.42
C PHE A 193 0.29 7.70 -8.83
N SER A 194 -0.01 6.91 -9.87
CA SER A 194 0.45 7.20 -11.24
C SER A 194 -0.38 8.27 -11.97
N GLY A 195 -1.59 8.58 -11.50
CA GLY A 195 -2.56 9.42 -12.21
C GLY A 195 -3.31 8.71 -13.35
N ASP A 196 -3.00 7.44 -13.63
CA ASP A 196 -3.72 6.60 -14.57
C ASP A 196 -4.70 5.66 -13.87
N LEU A 197 -5.48 4.90 -14.65
CA LEU A 197 -6.16 3.72 -14.12
C LEU A 197 -5.13 2.78 -13.52
N GLY A 198 -5.38 2.30 -12.30
CA GLY A 198 -4.45 1.42 -11.61
C GLY A 198 -5.08 0.73 -10.41
N TYR A 199 -4.37 -0.28 -9.93
CA TYR A 199 -4.71 -1.10 -8.80
C TYR A 199 -3.49 -1.28 -7.90
N GLU A 200 -3.70 -1.62 -6.64
CA GLU A 200 -2.67 -2.11 -5.74
C GLU A 200 -3.09 -3.51 -5.27
N ILE A 201 -2.15 -4.45 -5.35
CA ILE A 201 -2.36 -5.86 -5.01
C ILE A 201 -1.58 -6.12 -3.73
N TRP A 202 -2.30 -6.52 -2.69
CA TRP A 202 -1.76 -6.79 -1.36
C TRP A 202 -1.88 -8.28 -1.06
N CYS A 203 -0.80 -8.90 -0.60
CA CYS A 203 -0.73 -10.34 -0.31
C CYS A 203 0.13 -10.63 0.92
N ASP A 204 -0.25 -11.69 1.63
CA ASP A 204 0.45 -12.20 2.82
C ASP A 204 1.48 -13.28 2.46
#